data_AF-A0A3D8K225-F1
#
_entry.id   AF-A0A3D8K225-F1
#
_cell.length_a   1.000
_cell.length_b   1.000
_cell.length_c   1.000
_cell.angle_alpha   90.00
_cell.angle_beta   90.00
_cell.angle_gamma   90.00
#
_symmetry.space_group_name_H-M   'P 1'
#
loop_
_entity.id
_entity.type
_entity.pdbx_description
1 polymer ?
#
loop_
_entity_poly.entity_id
_entity_poly.type
_entity_poly.pdbx_seq_one_letter_code
_entity_poly.pdbx_strand_id
1 'polypeptide(L)'
;MSFSPSVTEPSARISSLSDALPAPRPGAFAGLGRAFYTRLPAAPLPAPYVVGFSDEVARVLGLDPAIVSEPGFAELFAGNATREWPDEALPYASVYSGHQFGVWAGQLGDGRALTVGELEHGGERFELQLKGSGRTPYSRMGDGRAVLRSSIREFLCSEAMHHLGIPTTRALSIIGSDQPVRREEIETSAVVTRVAPSFVRFGHFEHFYAADRPNELRALADHVIDRFYPACREADDPYLALLAAVVERTALLVAQWQAVGFCHGVMNTDNMSILGLTIDYGPFGFVDGFDAGHICNHSDTQGRYAYRMQPQISYWNCFCLAQALVPLFGEHYDEAARAERSVADAQAVLERFKDHFGPALEGRFQAKLGLTAMREGDAALADRLLALMHASRADFTRTFRGLSQVSKQDAHGDGPVRNLFLDLPGIDGWLADYRARLAAEPIDDATRRAAMNRVNPKFVLRNHLAETAIRRAKEKDFSELERLAAVLRRPFDEQPENEAYAALPPDWAGTLEVSCSS
;
A
#
# COMPACT_ATOMS: atom_id res chain seq x y z
N MET A 1 27.39 -16.61 -31.13
CA MET A 1 27.46 -15.25 -31.72
C MET A 1 27.53 -14.28 -30.55
N SER A 2 28.64 -13.55 -30.43
CA SER A 2 28.89 -12.60 -29.35
C SER A 2 28.11 -11.32 -29.65
N PHE A 3 26.97 -11.15 -29.01
CA PHE A 3 26.33 -9.84 -28.94
C PHE A 3 27.04 -9.06 -27.84
N SER A 4 27.95 -8.16 -28.21
CA SER A 4 28.30 -7.05 -27.33
C SER A 4 27.03 -6.23 -27.13
N PRO A 5 26.46 -6.10 -25.91
CA PRO A 5 25.60 -4.97 -25.65
C PRO A 5 26.51 -3.74 -25.70
N SER A 6 26.10 -2.67 -26.38
CA SER A 6 26.69 -1.37 -26.13
C SER A 6 26.30 -0.97 -24.70
N VAL A 7 27.08 -1.43 -23.72
CA VAL A 7 27.02 -0.92 -22.36
C VAL A 7 27.46 0.52 -22.49
N THR A 8 26.51 1.43 -22.43
CA THR A 8 26.85 2.85 -22.33
C THR A 8 27.50 2.97 -20.96
N GLU A 9 28.75 3.43 -20.90
CA GLU A 9 29.44 3.54 -19.60
C GLU A 9 28.56 4.37 -18.65
N PRO A 10 28.33 3.88 -17.41
CA PRO A 10 27.51 4.61 -16.45
C PRO A 10 28.08 6.01 -16.24
N SER A 11 27.21 7.01 -16.12
CA SER A 11 27.67 8.35 -15.78
C SER A 11 28.24 8.37 -14.36
N ALA A 12 29.10 9.35 -14.06
CA ALA A 12 29.69 9.48 -12.73
C ALA A 12 28.64 9.58 -11.60
N ARG A 13 27.47 10.18 -11.89
CA ARG A 13 26.34 10.24 -10.95
C ARG A 13 25.75 8.85 -10.69
N ILE A 14 25.59 8.03 -11.72
CA ILE A 14 25.11 6.66 -11.59
C ILE A 14 26.12 5.77 -10.87
N SER A 15 27.42 5.89 -11.19
CA SER A 15 28.47 5.16 -10.46
C SER A 15 28.45 5.52 -8.97
N SER A 16 28.39 6.81 -8.63
CA SER A 16 28.32 7.26 -7.24
C SER A 16 27.08 6.73 -6.52
N LEU A 17 25.92 6.66 -7.19
CA LEU A 17 24.71 6.09 -6.62
C LEU A 17 24.84 4.58 -6.42
N SER A 18 25.41 3.88 -7.39
CA SER A 18 25.69 2.44 -7.31
C SER A 18 26.58 2.09 -6.13
N ASP A 19 27.56 2.94 -5.80
CA ASP A 19 28.43 2.76 -4.63
C ASP A 19 27.72 3.11 -3.31
N ALA A 20 26.86 4.13 -3.32
CA ALA A 20 26.17 4.62 -2.13
C ALA A 20 25.03 3.70 -1.65
N LEU A 21 24.37 2.97 -2.56
CA LEU A 21 23.26 2.08 -2.23
C LEU A 21 23.66 0.98 -1.22
N PRO A 22 24.64 0.11 -1.52
CA PRO A 22 25.00 -1.01 -0.65
C PRO A 22 25.88 -0.59 0.54
N ALA A 23 26.25 0.69 0.66
CA ALA A 23 27.11 1.19 1.72
C ALA A 23 26.57 0.76 3.12
N PRO A 24 27.38 0.11 3.97
CA PRO A 24 26.95 -0.32 5.29
C PRO A 24 26.47 0.85 6.14
N ARG A 25 25.33 0.68 6.81
CA ARG A 25 24.77 1.68 7.71
C ARG A 25 24.43 1.05 9.06
N PRO A 26 24.83 1.66 10.20
CA PRO A 26 24.40 1.20 11.51
C PRO A 26 22.88 1.14 11.61
N GLY A 27 22.36 0.06 12.20
CA GLY A 27 20.92 -0.17 12.33
C GLY A 27 20.20 -0.54 11.03
N ALA A 28 20.91 -0.78 9.91
CA ALA A 28 20.29 -1.33 8.70
C ALA A 28 19.80 -2.76 8.92
N PHE A 29 18.76 -3.19 8.20
CA PHE A 29 18.21 -4.56 8.32
C PHE A 29 19.28 -5.63 8.02
N ALA A 30 20.17 -5.35 7.04
CA ALA A 30 21.29 -6.23 6.73
C ALA A 30 22.25 -6.47 7.92
N GLY A 31 22.25 -5.58 8.92
CA GLY A 31 23.03 -5.74 10.15
C GLY A 31 22.55 -6.87 11.06
N LEU A 32 21.32 -7.39 10.87
CA LEU A 32 20.78 -8.54 11.61
C LEU A 32 21.47 -9.87 11.25
N GLY A 33 22.17 -9.91 10.11
CA GLY A 33 22.97 -11.06 9.68
C GLY A 33 22.22 -12.08 8.81
N ARG A 34 22.96 -13.12 8.39
CA ARG A 34 22.53 -14.08 7.35
C ARG A 34 21.35 -14.97 7.71
N ALA A 35 20.91 -14.97 8.98
CA ALA A 35 19.69 -15.65 9.37
C ALA A 35 18.42 -15.03 8.76
N PHE A 36 18.49 -13.75 8.39
CA PHE A 36 17.35 -12.94 7.95
C PHE A 36 17.23 -12.78 6.43
N TYR A 37 18.30 -13.09 5.69
CA TYR A 37 18.34 -12.88 4.25
C TYR A 37 19.41 -13.72 3.56
N THR A 38 19.28 -13.86 2.24
CA THR A 38 20.33 -14.38 1.36
C THR A 38 20.82 -13.28 0.42
N ARG A 39 22.14 -13.10 0.29
CA ARG A 39 22.73 -12.18 -0.70
C ARG A 39 22.88 -12.87 -2.06
N LEU A 40 22.51 -12.15 -3.12
CA LEU A 40 22.60 -12.59 -4.50
C LEU A 40 22.46 -11.41 -5.46
N PRO A 41 23.12 -11.44 -6.64
CA PRO A 41 22.90 -10.44 -7.66
C PRO A 41 21.52 -10.62 -8.31
N ALA A 42 21.01 -9.57 -8.93
CA ALA A 42 19.83 -9.64 -9.78
C ALA A 42 20.09 -10.47 -11.06
N ALA A 43 19.02 -11.02 -11.61
CA ALA A 43 19.01 -11.56 -12.95
C ALA A 43 18.80 -10.39 -13.95
N PRO A 44 19.76 -10.11 -14.83
CA PRO A 44 19.74 -8.93 -15.67
C PRO A 44 18.61 -9.02 -16.70
N LEU A 45 18.20 -7.85 -17.18
CA LEU A 45 17.27 -7.69 -18.29
C LEU A 45 18.01 -7.16 -19.53
N PRO A 46 17.72 -7.68 -20.74
CA PRO A 46 18.29 -7.15 -21.97
C PRO A 46 17.67 -5.81 -22.34
N ALA A 47 18.49 -4.87 -22.81
CA ALA A 47 18.08 -3.55 -23.29
C ALA A 47 17.00 -2.87 -22.39
N PRO A 48 17.30 -2.66 -21.10
CA PRO A 48 16.35 -2.06 -20.18
C PRO A 48 16.05 -0.61 -20.59
N TYR A 49 14.81 -0.17 -20.40
CA TYR A 49 14.37 1.20 -20.68
C TYR A 49 13.43 1.72 -19.59
N VAL A 50 13.43 3.03 -19.36
CA VAL A 50 12.55 3.65 -18.37
C VAL A 50 11.11 3.67 -18.90
N VAL A 51 10.18 3.19 -18.07
CA VAL A 51 8.73 3.22 -18.32
C VAL A 51 8.06 4.31 -17.50
N GLY A 52 8.49 4.49 -16.25
CA GLY A 52 7.92 5.47 -15.33
C GLY A 52 8.92 5.88 -14.26
N PHE A 53 8.78 7.10 -13.76
CA PHE A 53 9.68 7.68 -12.76
C PHE A 53 8.93 8.69 -11.87
N SER A 54 9.21 8.68 -10.58
CA SER A 54 8.64 9.63 -9.62
C SER A 54 9.68 10.65 -9.18
N ASP A 55 9.61 11.86 -9.73
CA ASP A 55 10.47 12.99 -9.33
C ASP A 55 10.39 13.29 -7.83
N GLU A 56 9.21 13.11 -7.22
CA GLU A 56 9.02 13.36 -5.80
C GLU A 56 9.80 12.35 -4.96
N VAL A 57 9.70 11.06 -5.29
CA VAL A 57 10.45 10.01 -4.60
C VAL A 57 11.95 10.19 -4.81
N ALA A 58 12.38 10.59 -6.00
CA ALA A 58 13.79 10.92 -6.26
C ALA A 58 14.29 12.02 -5.29
N ARG A 59 13.54 13.11 -5.13
CA ARG A 59 13.89 14.19 -4.20
C ARG A 59 13.89 13.74 -2.74
N VAL A 60 12.93 12.90 -2.33
CA VAL A 60 12.91 12.30 -0.98
C VAL A 60 14.18 11.48 -0.73
N LEU A 61 14.71 10.81 -1.75
CA LEU A 61 15.97 10.06 -1.68
C LEU A 61 17.22 10.94 -1.82
N GLY A 62 17.08 12.26 -1.94
CA GLY A 62 18.19 13.19 -2.15
C GLY A 62 18.77 13.15 -3.57
N LEU A 63 18.03 12.62 -4.55
CA LEU A 63 18.44 12.51 -5.94
C LEU A 63 17.86 13.67 -6.77
N ASP A 64 18.68 14.21 -7.67
CA ASP A 64 18.22 15.12 -8.72
C ASP A 64 17.33 14.34 -9.71
N PRO A 65 16.06 14.74 -9.96
CA PRO A 65 15.19 14.05 -10.91
C PRO A 65 15.77 13.88 -12.32
N ALA A 66 16.71 14.74 -12.74
CA ALA A 66 17.40 14.58 -14.01
C ALA A 66 18.20 13.26 -14.11
N ILE A 67 18.47 12.59 -12.99
CA ILE A 67 19.18 11.30 -12.93
C ILE A 67 18.53 10.22 -13.78
N VAL A 68 17.22 10.29 -14.02
CA VAL A 68 16.48 9.32 -14.83
C VAL A 68 16.98 9.25 -16.28
N SER A 69 17.55 10.34 -16.79
CA SER A 69 18.10 10.45 -18.15
C SER A 69 19.60 10.14 -18.22
N GLU A 70 20.24 9.86 -17.09
CA GLU A 70 21.67 9.57 -17.05
C GLU A 70 21.98 8.18 -17.64
N PRO A 71 23.05 8.04 -18.45
CA PRO A 71 23.54 6.74 -18.89
C PRO A 71 23.78 5.78 -17.71
N GLY A 72 23.21 4.58 -17.77
CA GLY A 72 23.31 3.56 -16.71
C GLY A 72 22.14 3.54 -15.72
N PHE A 73 21.23 4.53 -15.74
CA PHE A 73 20.08 4.55 -14.81
C PHE A 73 19.19 3.31 -14.97
N ALA A 74 18.81 2.97 -16.20
CA ALA A 74 17.94 1.83 -16.48
C ALA A 74 18.64 0.51 -16.10
N GLU A 75 19.93 0.38 -16.37
CA GLU A 75 20.74 -0.78 -16.00
C GLU A 75 20.84 -0.96 -14.48
N LEU A 76 21.08 0.12 -13.73
CA LEU A 76 21.15 0.07 -12.27
C LEU A 76 19.82 -0.38 -11.67
N PHE A 77 18.71 0.26 -12.06
CA PHE A 77 17.39 -0.03 -11.50
C PHE A 77 16.70 -1.28 -12.12
N ALA A 78 17.21 -1.83 -13.22
CA ALA A 78 16.92 -3.22 -13.63
C ALA A 78 17.69 -4.25 -12.78
N GLY A 79 18.69 -3.81 -12.02
CA GLY A 79 19.59 -4.65 -11.25
C GLY A 79 20.78 -5.20 -12.04
N ASN A 80 20.97 -4.81 -13.31
CA ASN A 80 22.02 -5.35 -14.18
C ASN A 80 23.43 -5.12 -13.59
N ALA A 81 23.66 -3.95 -12.99
CA ALA A 81 24.94 -3.57 -12.39
C ALA A 81 25.32 -4.43 -11.17
N THR A 82 24.35 -5.06 -10.50
CA THR A 82 24.57 -5.75 -9.21
C THR A 82 25.46 -7.00 -9.32
N ARG A 83 25.66 -7.54 -10.51
CA ARG A 83 26.56 -8.69 -10.75
C ARG A 83 28.04 -8.37 -10.58
N GLU A 84 28.38 -7.09 -10.71
CA GLU A 84 29.75 -6.61 -10.60
C GLU A 84 30.07 -6.14 -9.17
N TRP A 85 29.07 -6.13 -8.28
CA TRP A 85 29.24 -5.74 -6.89
C TRP A 85 29.95 -6.83 -6.07
N PRO A 86 30.77 -6.46 -5.07
CA PRO A 86 31.35 -7.41 -4.12
C PRO A 86 30.30 -8.24 -3.37
N ASP A 87 30.65 -9.44 -2.93
CA ASP A 87 29.74 -10.38 -2.25
C ASP A 87 29.03 -9.78 -1.02
N GLU A 88 29.73 -8.95 -0.24
CA GLU A 88 29.21 -8.25 0.93
C GLU A 88 28.27 -7.09 0.58
N ALA A 89 28.40 -6.54 -0.62
CA ALA A 89 27.60 -5.44 -1.16
C ALA A 89 26.43 -5.94 -2.01
N LEU A 90 26.43 -7.21 -2.44
CA LEU A 90 25.36 -7.80 -3.23
C LEU A 90 23.98 -7.52 -2.60
N PRO A 91 22.94 -7.27 -3.41
CA PRO A 91 21.57 -7.17 -2.93
C PRO A 91 21.17 -8.39 -2.11
N TYR A 92 20.12 -8.26 -1.31
CA TYR A 92 19.60 -9.38 -0.53
C TYR A 92 18.11 -9.60 -0.72
N ALA A 93 17.70 -10.87 -0.62
CA ALA A 93 16.31 -11.28 -0.48
C ALA A 93 16.07 -11.67 0.98
N SER A 94 15.08 -11.08 1.64
CA SER A 94 14.72 -11.41 3.02
C SER A 94 13.90 -12.71 3.12
N VAL A 95 14.05 -13.43 4.22
CA VAL A 95 13.19 -14.58 4.55
C VAL A 95 12.07 -14.13 5.47
N TYR A 96 10.86 -14.63 5.20
CA TYR A 96 9.71 -14.50 6.06
C TYR A 96 8.76 -15.69 5.83
N SER A 97 7.70 -15.78 6.61
CA SER A 97 6.63 -16.77 6.48
C SER A 97 5.29 -16.03 6.57
N GLY A 98 4.18 -16.74 6.75
CA GLY A 98 2.90 -16.09 6.98
C GLY A 98 1.71 -17.00 6.75
N HIS A 99 0.55 -16.51 7.17
CA HIS A 99 -0.72 -17.13 6.91
C HIS A 99 -1.32 -16.60 5.61
N GLN A 100 -1.43 -17.46 4.61
CA GLN A 100 -2.09 -17.16 3.35
C GLN A 100 -3.54 -17.65 3.40
N PHE A 101 -4.48 -16.73 3.19
CA PHE A 101 -5.93 -17.00 3.31
C PHE A 101 -6.34 -17.64 4.66
N GLY A 102 -5.63 -17.31 5.74
CA GLY A 102 -5.89 -17.84 7.08
C GLY A 102 -5.23 -19.19 7.38
N VAL A 103 -4.46 -19.74 6.44
CA VAL A 103 -3.75 -21.02 6.61
C VAL A 103 -2.24 -20.77 6.62
N TRP A 104 -1.52 -21.40 7.55
CA TRP A 104 -0.06 -21.31 7.60
C TRP A 104 0.57 -21.82 6.29
N ALA A 105 1.32 -20.96 5.61
CA ALA A 105 1.90 -21.27 4.30
C ALA A 105 3.35 -21.76 4.38
N GLY A 106 3.92 -21.89 5.59
CA GLY A 106 5.34 -22.19 5.80
C GLY A 106 6.24 -21.06 5.30
N GLN A 107 7.44 -21.42 4.83
CA GLN A 107 8.43 -20.45 4.38
C GLN A 107 8.01 -19.73 3.08
N LEU A 108 7.98 -18.41 3.17
CA LEU A 108 7.84 -17.43 2.10
C LEU A 108 9.21 -16.76 1.89
N GLY A 109 9.27 -15.42 1.91
CA GLY A 109 10.45 -14.63 1.59
C GLY A 109 10.27 -13.82 0.31
N ASP A 110 11.24 -12.95 0.06
CA ASP A 110 11.30 -12.13 -1.16
C ASP A 110 11.57 -13.03 -2.38
N GLY A 111 10.50 -13.64 -2.91
CA GLY A 111 10.59 -14.62 -4.00
C GLY A 111 10.85 -14.04 -5.38
N ARG A 112 10.74 -12.72 -5.52
CA ARG A 112 10.98 -11.98 -6.77
C ARG A 112 11.47 -10.55 -6.52
N ALA A 113 12.05 -10.31 -5.35
CA ALA A 113 12.46 -8.98 -4.95
C ALA A 113 13.86 -9.04 -4.32
N LEU A 114 14.62 -7.96 -4.51
CA LEU A 114 15.94 -7.79 -3.92
C LEU A 114 16.06 -6.40 -3.35
N THR A 115 16.39 -6.29 -2.07
CA THR A 115 16.78 -5.02 -1.46
C THR A 115 18.21 -4.72 -1.86
N VAL A 116 18.41 -3.62 -2.60
CA VAL A 116 19.72 -3.21 -3.13
C VAL A 116 20.50 -2.36 -2.14
N GLY A 117 19.84 -1.81 -1.14
CA GLY A 117 20.46 -0.99 -0.12
C GLY A 117 19.50 0.04 0.45
N GLU A 118 20.08 1.05 1.09
CA GLU A 118 19.34 2.14 1.72
C GLU A 118 19.90 3.50 1.25
N LEU A 119 19.09 4.55 1.27
CA LEU A 119 19.54 5.93 1.10
C LEU A 119 19.04 6.77 2.27
N GLU A 120 19.82 7.78 2.65
CA GLU A 120 19.48 8.70 3.73
C GLU A 120 19.53 10.14 3.20
N HIS A 121 18.47 10.89 3.43
CA HIS A 121 18.37 12.29 3.06
C HIS A 121 17.41 13.02 4.01
N GLY A 122 17.76 14.24 4.40
CA GLY A 122 16.90 15.04 5.29
C GLY A 122 16.65 14.44 6.68
N GLY A 123 17.50 13.51 7.13
CA GLY A 123 17.31 12.78 8.40
C GLY A 123 16.36 11.59 8.30
N GLU A 124 15.82 11.30 7.12
CA GLU A 124 15.02 10.12 6.84
C GLU A 124 15.82 9.08 6.07
N ARG A 125 15.55 7.80 6.33
CA ARG A 125 16.24 6.68 5.71
C ARG A 125 15.24 5.73 5.06
N PHE A 126 15.52 5.34 3.82
CA PHE A 126 14.66 4.48 3.02
C PHE A 126 15.43 3.28 2.46
N GLU A 127 14.85 2.10 2.57
CA GLU A 127 15.24 0.89 1.85
C GLU A 127 14.74 0.98 0.40
N LEU A 128 15.58 0.54 -0.55
CA LEU A 128 15.22 0.40 -1.97
C LEU A 128 15.17 -1.07 -2.35
N GLN A 129 14.02 -1.51 -2.87
CA GLN A 129 13.79 -2.89 -3.26
C GLN A 129 13.39 -2.99 -4.73
N LEU A 130 14.14 -3.78 -5.52
CA LEU A 130 13.85 -4.07 -6.91
C LEU A 130 12.95 -5.30 -7.00
N LYS A 131 11.68 -5.12 -7.36
CA LYS A 131 10.69 -6.21 -7.52
C LYS A 131 10.56 -6.58 -9.01
N GLY A 132 10.75 -7.85 -9.33
CA GLY A 132 10.92 -8.40 -10.69
C GLY A 132 12.38 -8.70 -11.07
N SER A 133 13.31 -8.53 -10.12
CA SER A 133 14.76 -8.57 -10.34
C SER A 133 15.35 -9.99 -10.45
N GLY A 134 14.52 -11.03 -10.46
CA GLY A 134 14.94 -12.41 -10.73
C GLY A 134 14.60 -13.40 -9.63
N ARG A 135 14.98 -14.66 -9.85
CA ARG A 135 14.74 -15.75 -8.89
C ARG A 135 15.65 -15.59 -7.67
N THR A 136 15.10 -15.97 -6.53
CA THR A 136 15.77 -16.04 -5.23
C THR A 136 15.56 -17.43 -4.63
N PRO A 137 16.23 -17.78 -3.53
CA PRO A 137 15.93 -19.02 -2.80
C PRO A 137 14.48 -19.13 -2.33
N TYR A 138 13.74 -18.01 -2.32
CA TYR A 138 12.37 -17.89 -1.83
C TYR A 138 11.32 -17.87 -2.97
N SER A 139 11.73 -18.01 -4.24
CA SER A 139 10.81 -17.96 -5.38
C SER A 139 9.77 -19.09 -5.42
N ARG A 140 9.97 -20.16 -4.64
CA ARG A 140 9.22 -21.42 -4.77
C ARG A 140 9.17 -21.85 -6.25
N MET A 141 7.98 -21.92 -6.83
CA MET A 141 7.75 -22.31 -8.23
C MET A 141 7.71 -21.12 -9.20
N GLY A 142 7.83 -19.89 -8.72
CA GLY A 142 7.81 -18.68 -9.54
C GLY A 142 9.10 -18.45 -10.32
N ASP A 143 9.01 -17.69 -11.41
CA ASP A 143 10.12 -17.33 -12.29
C ASP A 143 10.95 -16.13 -11.78
N GLY A 144 10.55 -15.52 -10.67
CA GLY A 144 11.24 -14.37 -10.08
C GLY A 144 11.08 -13.07 -10.87
N ARG A 145 10.23 -13.04 -11.90
CA ARG A 145 9.98 -11.86 -12.74
C ARG A 145 8.69 -11.16 -12.34
N ALA A 146 8.60 -9.88 -12.70
CA ALA A 146 7.37 -9.13 -12.74
C ALA A 146 7.11 -8.73 -14.20
N VAL A 147 5.85 -8.50 -14.53
CA VAL A 147 5.42 -8.09 -15.87
C VAL A 147 5.11 -6.60 -15.86
N LEU A 148 5.10 -5.98 -17.05
CA LEU A 148 4.85 -4.55 -17.21
C LEU A 148 3.53 -4.10 -16.56
N ARG A 149 2.44 -4.87 -16.74
CA ARG A 149 1.12 -4.52 -16.17
C ARG A 149 1.13 -4.40 -14.65
N SER A 150 1.74 -5.35 -13.93
CA SER A 150 1.73 -5.36 -12.46
C SER A 150 2.66 -4.28 -11.91
N SER A 151 3.78 -4.05 -12.58
CA SER A 151 4.71 -2.97 -12.22
C SER A 151 4.07 -1.59 -12.38
N ILE A 152 3.31 -1.36 -13.46
CA ILE A 152 2.54 -0.12 -13.67
C ILE A 152 1.46 0.07 -12.58
N ARG A 153 0.69 -0.98 -12.29
CA ARG A 153 -0.35 -0.92 -11.24
C ARG A 153 0.24 -0.61 -9.86
N GLU A 154 1.35 -1.26 -9.50
CA GLU A 154 2.01 -1.05 -8.23
C GLU A 154 2.60 0.36 -8.12
N PHE A 155 3.26 0.86 -9.16
CA PHE A 155 3.77 2.23 -9.22
C PHE A 155 2.66 3.27 -9.04
N LEU A 156 1.59 3.17 -9.85
CA LEU A 156 0.48 4.11 -9.80
C LEU A 156 -0.23 4.07 -8.44
N CYS A 157 -0.47 2.89 -7.88
CA CYS A 157 -1.21 2.76 -6.64
C CYS A 157 -0.41 3.23 -5.42
N SER A 158 0.89 2.93 -5.40
CA SER A 158 1.81 3.42 -4.37
C SER A 158 1.76 4.94 -4.28
N GLU A 159 1.87 5.63 -5.42
CA GLU A 159 1.87 7.09 -5.44
C GLU A 159 0.45 7.66 -5.22
N ALA A 160 -0.60 7.03 -5.75
CA ALA A 160 -1.98 7.46 -5.50
C ALA A 160 -2.34 7.38 -4.01
N MET A 161 -1.96 6.32 -3.31
CA MET A 161 -2.19 6.17 -1.87
C MET A 161 -1.45 7.24 -1.08
N HIS A 162 -0.20 7.54 -1.44
CA HIS A 162 0.59 8.62 -0.82
C HIS A 162 -0.11 9.98 -0.98
N HIS A 163 -0.58 10.33 -2.18
CA HIS A 163 -1.26 11.60 -2.43
C HIS A 163 -2.69 11.67 -1.86
N LEU A 164 -3.31 10.53 -1.55
CA LEU A 164 -4.51 10.46 -0.72
C LEU A 164 -4.22 10.66 0.79
N GLY A 165 -2.93 10.76 1.16
CA GLY A 165 -2.49 10.87 2.55
C GLY A 165 -2.50 9.55 3.31
N ILE A 166 -2.52 8.41 2.60
CA ILE A 166 -2.58 7.08 3.19
C ILE A 166 -1.17 6.48 3.28
N PRO A 167 -0.73 6.01 4.46
CA PRO A 167 0.59 5.40 4.61
C PRO A 167 0.80 4.22 3.65
N THR A 168 1.92 4.24 2.93
CA THR A 168 2.19 3.32 1.83
C THR A 168 3.68 3.18 1.55
N THR A 169 4.09 2.06 0.96
CA THR A 169 5.35 2.01 0.20
C THR A 169 5.26 2.96 -0.99
N ARG A 170 6.38 3.58 -1.36
CA ARG A 170 6.52 4.49 -2.50
C ARG A 170 7.15 3.77 -3.70
N ALA A 171 7.03 4.35 -4.89
CA ALA A 171 7.63 3.77 -6.10
C ALA A 171 8.49 4.80 -6.84
N LEU A 172 9.79 4.54 -6.95
CA LEU A 172 10.74 5.44 -7.61
C LEU A 172 10.67 5.32 -9.13
N SER A 173 10.73 4.09 -9.65
CA SER A 173 10.85 3.87 -11.09
C SER A 173 10.24 2.53 -11.53
N ILE A 174 9.90 2.46 -12.82
CA ILE A 174 9.63 1.22 -13.54
C ILE A 174 10.64 1.13 -14.67
N ILE A 175 11.37 0.02 -14.72
CA ILE A 175 12.28 -0.32 -15.82
C ILE A 175 11.68 -1.50 -16.60
N GLY A 176 11.42 -1.30 -17.88
CA GLY A 176 10.89 -2.32 -18.79
C GLY A 176 11.99 -3.02 -19.58
N SER A 177 11.67 -4.21 -20.12
CA SER A 177 12.50 -4.93 -21.09
C SER A 177 11.60 -5.78 -21.99
N ASP A 178 11.96 -5.90 -23.28
CA ASP A 178 11.24 -6.75 -24.24
C ASP A 178 11.47 -8.25 -24.01
N GLN A 179 12.15 -8.64 -22.94
CA GLN A 179 12.26 -10.02 -22.53
C GLN A 179 10.86 -10.62 -22.25
N PRO A 180 10.43 -11.67 -22.97
CA PRO A 180 9.12 -12.27 -22.80
C PRO A 180 9.04 -13.06 -21.49
N VAL A 181 7.89 -12.94 -20.83
CA VAL A 181 7.53 -13.61 -19.59
C VAL A 181 6.17 -14.26 -19.78
N ARG A 182 6.06 -15.54 -19.43
CA ARG A 182 4.80 -16.28 -19.59
C ARG A 182 3.93 -16.12 -18.35
N ARG A 183 2.70 -15.66 -18.54
CA ARG A 183 1.61 -15.68 -17.55
C ARG A 183 0.40 -16.35 -18.19
N GLU A 184 -0.80 -15.82 -18.02
CA GLU A 184 -1.98 -16.21 -18.79
C GLU A 184 -1.73 -15.97 -20.30
N GLU A 185 -1.03 -14.89 -20.62
CA GLU A 185 -0.52 -14.55 -21.96
C GLU A 185 1.00 -14.34 -21.93
N ILE A 186 1.63 -14.15 -23.10
CA ILE A 186 3.02 -13.70 -23.17
C ILE A 186 3.04 -12.18 -22.94
N GLU A 187 3.77 -11.77 -21.91
CA GLU A 187 3.93 -10.36 -21.52
C GLU A 187 5.41 -9.97 -21.51
N THR A 188 5.70 -8.68 -21.34
CA THR A 188 7.07 -8.16 -21.22
C THR A 188 7.50 -8.02 -19.76
N SER A 189 8.80 -8.25 -19.51
CA SER A 189 9.40 -8.10 -18.18
C SER A 189 9.42 -6.64 -17.74
N ALA A 190 9.25 -6.42 -16.45
CA ALA A 190 9.54 -5.13 -15.82
C ALA A 190 10.09 -5.32 -14.40
N VAL A 191 10.79 -4.29 -13.93
CA VAL A 191 11.23 -4.14 -12.54
C VAL A 191 10.66 -2.85 -11.99
N VAL A 192 9.99 -2.91 -10.85
CA VAL A 192 9.57 -1.72 -10.10
C VAL A 192 10.49 -1.52 -8.90
N THR A 193 11.00 -0.29 -8.76
CA THR A 193 11.82 0.11 -7.61
C THR A 193 10.92 0.63 -6.50
N ARG A 194 10.69 -0.20 -5.49
CA ARG A 194 9.93 0.13 -4.29
C ARG A 194 10.81 0.85 -3.29
N VAL A 195 10.23 1.79 -2.56
CA VAL A 195 10.91 2.61 -1.56
C VAL A 195 10.08 2.63 -0.28
N ALA A 196 10.68 2.31 0.85
CA ALA A 196 10.00 2.33 2.15
C ALA A 196 10.98 2.56 3.30
N PRO A 197 10.55 3.11 4.45
CA PRO A 197 11.39 3.12 5.65
C PRO A 197 11.83 1.72 6.08
N SER A 198 10.97 0.72 5.86
CA SER A 198 11.31 -0.70 5.96
C SER A 198 10.33 -1.61 5.21
N PHE A 199 10.81 -2.78 4.80
CA PHE A 199 10.00 -3.88 4.27
C PHE A 199 9.72 -5.00 5.29
N VAL A 200 9.97 -4.77 6.58
CA VAL A 200 9.59 -5.73 7.64
C VAL A 200 8.06 -5.90 7.72
N ARG A 201 7.65 -7.15 7.87
CA ARG A 201 6.25 -7.63 7.80
C ARG A 201 5.91 -8.41 9.06
N PHE A 202 4.63 -8.61 9.37
CA PHE A 202 4.22 -9.52 10.46
C PHE A 202 4.78 -10.93 10.22
N GLY A 203 4.76 -11.38 8.96
CA GLY A 203 5.35 -12.64 8.53
C GLY A 203 6.83 -12.86 8.86
N HIS A 204 7.62 -11.81 9.12
CA HIS A 204 9.01 -11.97 9.56
C HIS A 204 9.07 -12.46 11.01
N PHE A 205 8.19 -11.95 11.88
CA PHE A 205 8.09 -12.39 13.28
C PHE A 205 7.56 -13.82 13.35
N GLU A 206 6.50 -14.11 12.58
CA GLU A 206 5.93 -15.45 12.49
C GLU A 206 6.94 -16.50 12.00
N HIS A 207 7.86 -16.14 11.11
CA HIS A 207 8.91 -17.03 10.63
C HIS A 207 9.81 -17.54 11.76
N PHE A 208 10.36 -16.63 12.57
CA PHE A 208 11.26 -17.00 13.66
C PHE A 208 10.53 -17.64 14.83
N TYR A 209 9.29 -17.22 15.09
CA TYR A 209 8.42 -17.87 16.06
C TYR A 209 8.14 -19.34 15.69
N ALA A 210 7.66 -19.59 14.46
CA ALA A 210 7.32 -20.93 14.00
C ALA A 210 8.54 -21.86 13.87
N ALA A 211 9.74 -21.29 13.73
CA ALA A 211 10.99 -22.03 13.67
C ALA A 211 11.66 -22.26 15.03
N ASP A 212 11.03 -21.84 16.14
CA ASP A 212 11.59 -21.90 17.51
C ASP A 212 12.96 -21.21 17.62
N ARG A 213 13.05 -19.99 17.07
CA ARG A 213 14.26 -19.16 17.00
C ARG A 213 14.12 -17.87 17.82
N PRO A 214 14.12 -17.96 19.16
CA PRO A 214 13.82 -16.82 20.03
C PRO A 214 14.87 -15.71 19.99
N ASN A 215 16.13 -16.03 19.71
CA ASN A 215 17.21 -15.04 19.60
C ASN A 215 17.02 -14.14 18.37
N GLU A 216 16.71 -14.74 17.22
CA GLU A 216 16.43 -14.02 15.99
C GLU A 216 15.11 -13.24 16.07
N LEU A 217 14.10 -13.82 16.70
CA LEU A 217 12.84 -13.12 16.98
C LEU A 217 13.08 -11.86 17.82
N ARG A 218 13.86 -11.95 18.89
CA ARG A 218 14.25 -10.80 19.73
C ARG A 218 15.05 -9.79 18.93
N ALA A 219 16.06 -10.22 18.19
CA ALA A 219 16.90 -9.32 17.39
C ALA A 219 16.08 -8.53 16.37
N LEU A 220 15.07 -9.16 15.74
CA LEU A 220 14.13 -8.47 14.86
C LEU A 220 13.28 -7.44 15.59
N ALA A 221 12.70 -7.82 16.75
CA ALA A 221 11.88 -6.92 17.54
C ALA A 221 12.70 -5.72 18.04
N ASP A 222 13.92 -5.96 18.52
CA ASP A 222 14.84 -4.91 18.96
C ASP A 222 15.21 -3.98 17.80
N HIS A 223 15.54 -4.51 16.62
CA HIS A 223 15.80 -3.70 15.44
C HIS A 223 14.60 -2.81 15.06
N VAL A 224 13.39 -3.35 15.11
CA VAL A 224 12.18 -2.59 14.80
C VAL A 224 11.92 -1.51 15.84
N ILE A 225 12.07 -1.83 17.13
CA ILE A 225 11.91 -0.86 18.22
C ILE A 225 12.93 0.26 18.09
N ASP A 226 14.22 -0.07 18.03
CA ASP A 226 15.30 0.92 18.06
C ASP A 226 15.25 1.86 16.87
N ARG A 227 14.85 1.35 15.69
CA ARG A 227 14.82 2.12 14.46
C ARG A 227 13.52 2.89 14.24
N PHE A 228 12.38 2.35 14.63
CA PHE A 228 11.08 2.89 14.23
C PHE A 228 10.12 3.20 15.38
N TYR A 229 10.36 2.62 16.56
CA TYR A 229 9.53 2.82 17.75
C TYR A 229 10.38 3.03 19.02
N PRO A 230 11.36 3.95 19.03
CA PRO A 230 12.31 4.05 20.14
C PRO A 230 11.63 4.36 21.48
N ALA A 231 10.48 5.05 21.46
CA ALA A 231 9.67 5.32 22.65
C ALA A 231 9.17 4.05 23.36
N CYS A 232 9.07 2.91 22.66
CA CYS A 232 8.69 1.63 23.29
C CYS A 232 9.73 1.18 24.33
N ARG A 233 11.00 1.60 24.24
CA ARG A 233 12.02 1.28 25.24
C ARG A 233 11.76 1.89 26.61
N GLU A 234 10.90 2.91 26.69
CA GLU A 234 10.54 3.58 27.95
C GLU A 234 9.42 2.87 28.71
N ALA A 235 8.75 1.90 28.09
CA ALA A 235 7.68 1.13 28.70
C ALA A 235 8.22 -0.02 29.57
N ASP A 236 7.43 -0.46 30.55
CA ASP A 236 7.76 -1.60 31.42
C ASP A 236 7.99 -2.89 30.60
N ASP A 237 7.20 -3.10 29.54
CA ASP A 237 7.40 -4.14 28.54
C ASP A 237 7.50 -3.51 27.13
N PRO A 238 8.72 -3.36 26.57
CA PRO A 238 8.92 -2.75 25.27
C PRO A 238 8.27 -3.50 24.10
N TYR A 239 8.13 -4.82 24.21
CA TYR A 239 7.58 -5.65 23.14
C TYR A 239 6.05 -5.58 23.14
N LEU A 240 5.43 -5.51 24.32
CA LEU A 240 4.00 -5.26 24.45
C LEU A 240 3.66 -3.84 23.96
N ALA A 241 4.51 -2.85 24.25
CA ALA A 241 4.37 -1.50 23.71
C ALA A 241 4.52 -1.46 22.17
N LEU A 242 5.43 -2.25 21.60
CA LEU A 242 5.52 -2.44 20.14
C LEU A 242 4.22 -2.99 19.57
N LEU A 243 3.66 -4.06 20.17
CA LEU A 243 2.37 -4.62 19.74
C LEU A 243 1.27 -3.56 19.75
N ALA A 244 1.18 -2.76 20.82
CA ALA A 244 0.18 -1.70 20.95
C ALA A 244 0.31 -0.65 19.84
N ALA A 245 1.52 -0.19 19.55
CA ALA A 245 1.78 0.77 18.47
C ALA A 245 1.41 0.21 17.08
N VAL A 246 1.69 -1.07 16.83
CA VAL A 246 1.36 -1.73 15.56
C VAL A 246 -0.14 -1.94 15.42
N VAL A 247 -0.84 -2.34 16.49
CA VAL A 247 -2.31 -2.48 16.52
C VAL A 247 -2.98 -1.15 16.19
N GLU A 248 -2.56 -0.06 16.84
CA GLU A 248 -3.08 1.29 16.57
C GLU A 248 -2.85 1.68 15.11
N ARG A 249 -1.61 1.61 14.61
CA ARG A 249 -1.30 1.99 13.23
C ARG A 249 -2.08 1.17 12.19
N THR A 250 -2.25 -0.12 12.45
CA THR A 250 -3.02 -1.01 11.56
C THR A 250 -4.51 -0.64 11.56
N ALA A 251 -5.09 -0.34 12.73
CA ALA A 251 -6.46 0.13 12.85
C ALA A 251 -6.69 1.46 12.10
N LEU A 252 -5.77 2.42 12.26
CA LEU A 252 -5.83 3.71 11.57
C LEU A 252 -5.63 3.59 10.05
N LEU A 253 -4.79 2.66 9.60
CA LEU A 253 -4.58 2.37 8.18
C LEU A 253 -5.85 1.80 7.55
N VAL A 254 -6.45 0.77 8.15
CA VAL A 254 -7.64 0.14 7.56
C VAL A 254 -8.86 1.08 7.60
N ALA A 255 -8.97 1.95 8.61
CA ALA A 255 -9.97 3.03 8.60
C ALA A 255 -9.82 3.97 7.40
N GLN A 256 -8.58 4.25 6.96
CA GLN A 256 -8.30 5.02 5.75
C GLN A 256 -8.75 4.28 4.50
N TRP A 257 -8.43 2.99 4.39
CA TRP A 257 -8.86 2.16 3.26
C TRP A 257 -10.38 2.13 3.11
N GLN A 258 -11.11 1.94 4.22
CA GLN A 258 -12.57 1.99 4.21
C GLN A 258 -13.07 3.37 3.75
N ALA A 259 -12.53 4.47 4.29
CA ALA A 259 -12.99 5.82 3.96
C ALA A 259 -12.82 6.24 2.48
N VAL A 260 -11.86 5.64 1.77
CA VAL A 260 -11.63 5.92 0.33
C VAL A 260 -12.13 4.80 -0.59
N GLY A 261 -12.75 3.75 -0.05
CA GLY A 261 -13.24 2.63 -0.86
C GLY A 261 -12.11 1.76 -1.44
N PHE A 262 -10.95 1.67 -0.77
CA PHE A 262 -9.84 0.83 -1.24
C PHE A 262 -10.00 -0.62 -0.74
N CYS A 263 -9.83 -1.57 -1.65
CA CYS A 263 -9.74 -3.00 -1.36
C CYS A 263 -8.34 -3.52 -1.70
N HIS A 264 -7.64 -4.09 -0.72
CA HIS A 264 -6.30 -4.62 -0.91
C HIS A 264 -6.28 -5.96 -1.67
N GLY A 265 -7.24 -6.85 -1.38
CA GLY A 265 -7.43 -8.13 -2.07
C GLY A 265 -6.52 -9.30 -1.63
N VAL A 266 -5.43 -9.05 -0.89
CA VAL A 266 -4.50 -10.10 -0.39
C VAL A 266 -3.91 -9.72 0.96
N MET A 267 -4.74 -9.66 1.99
CA MET A 267 -4.34 -9.28 3.35
C MET A 267 -3.79 -10.46 4.15
N ASN A 268 -2.88 -11.22 3.54
CA ASN A 268 -2.12 -12.24 4.26
C ASN A 268 -1.17 -11.57 5.27
N THR A 269 -0.74 -12.28 6.30
CA THR A 269 0.14 -11.69 7.33
C THR A 269 1.52 -11.29 6.78
N ASP A 270 1.98 -11.93 5.69
CA ASP A 270 3.18 -11.50 4.96
C ASP A 270 2.98 -10.18 4.20
N ASN A 271 1.75 -9.73 3.96
CA ASN A 271 1.45 -8.42 3.35
C ASN A 271 1.03 -7.36 4.38
N MET A 272 1.29 -7.60 5.67
CA MET A 272 1.06 -6.62 6.72
C MET A 272 2.39 -6.01 7.15
N SER A 273 2.59 -4.73 6.86
CA SER A 273 3.79 -3.99 7.26
C SER A 273 3.82 -3.79 8.79
N ILE A 274 4.99 -3.99 9.40
CA ILE A 274 5.18 -3.67 10.83
C ILE A 274 5.08 -2.17 11.12
N LEU A 275 5.11 -1.32 10.09
CA LEU A 275 5.03 0.13 10.20
C LEU A 275 3.63 0.70 9.94
N GLY A 276 2.65 -0.15 9.62
CA GLY A 276 1.31 0.28 9.23
C GLY A 276 1.28 0.93 7.84
N LEU A 277 2.09 0.44 6.90
CA LEU A 277 2.10 0.88 5.50
C LEU A 277 1.24 -0.06 4.63
N THR A 278 0.53 0.51 3.66
CA THR A 278 0.00 -0.26 2.52
C THR A 278 1.18 -0.82 1.72
N ILE A 279 1.18 -2.12 1.44
CA ILE A 279 2.33 -2.82 0.87
C ILE A 279 1.88 -3.97 -0.05
N ASP A 280 2.64 -4.24 -1.11
CA ASP A 280 2.40 -5.36 -2.05
C ASP A 280 1.07 -5.29 -2.80
N TYR A 281 1.01 -4.29 -3.68
CA TYR A 281 -0.08 -4.07 -4.62
C TYR A 281 -0.17 -5.19 -5.68
N GLY A 282 -1.10 -6.12 -5.47
CA GLY A 282 -1.48 -7.14 -6.44
C GLY A 282 -2.88 -6.86 -7.01
N PRO A 283 -3.89 -7.70 -6.68
CA PRO A 283 -5.27 -7.55 -7.12
C PRO A 283 -6.05 -6.58 -6.24
N PHE A 284 -5.52 -5.36 -6.09
CA PHE A 284 -6.24 -4.29 -5.41
C PHE A 284 -7.31 -3.66 -6.32
N GLY A 285 -8.25 -2.94 -5.72
CA GLY A 285 -9.18 -2.08 -6.46
C GLY A 285 -9.70 -0.94 -5.59
N PHE A 286 -9.93 0.22 -6.20
CA PHE A 286 -10.82 1.23 -5.62
C PHE A 286 -12.25 0.90 -6.06
N VAL A 287 -13.19 0.92 -5.13
CA VAL A 287 -14.59 0.62 -5.39
C VAL A 287 -15.18 1.71 -6.29
N ASP A 288 -15.66 1.31 -7.47
CA ASP A 288 -16.45 2.16 -8.35
C ASP A 288 -17.90 2.24 -7.80
N GLY A 289 -18.83 1.46 -8.35
CA GLY A 289 -20.17 1.29 -7.78
C GLY A 289 -20.11 0.57 -6.43
N PHE A 290 -20.61 1.20 -5.37
CA PHE A 290 -20.40 0.72 -4.02
C PHE A 290 -21.01 -0.65 -3.77
N ASP A 291 -20.19 -1.55 -3.23
CA ASP A 291 -20.59 -2.86 -2.76
C ASP A 291 -19.80 -3.25 -1.53
N ALA A 292 -20.47 -3.34 -0.38
CA ALA A 292 -19.82 -3.76 0.86
C ALA A 292 -19.22 -5.18 0.74
N GLY A 293 -19.78 -6.03 -0.13
CA GLY A 293 -19.27 -7.36 -0.45
C GLY A 293 -18.28 -7.40 -1.61
N HIS A 294 -17.79 -6.26 -2.11
CA HIS A 294 -16.88 -6.23 -3.26
C HIS A 294 -15.61 -7.06 -2.99
N ILE A 295 -15.31 -8.00 -3.91
CA ILE A 295 -14.10 -8.82 -3.93
C ILE A 295 -13.28 -8.39 -5.13
N CYS A 296 -12.13 -7.74 -4.91
CA CYS A 296 -11.26 -7.27 -5.99
C CYS A 296 -10.28 -8.35 -6.48
N ASN A 297 -10.11 -9.43 -5.71
CA ASN A 297 -9.25 -10.55 -6.07
C ASN A 297 -10.06 -11.74 -6.58
N HIS A 298 -9.97 -12.02 -7.88
CA HIS A 298 -10.66 -13.14 -8.52
C HIS A 298 -10.31 -14.53 -7.91
N SER A 299 -9.15 -14.67 -7.26
CA SER A 299 -8.76 -15.90 -6.55
C SER A 299 -9.39 -16.04 -5.16
N ASP A 300 -9.98 -14.97 -4.60
CA ASP A 300 -10.67 -14.97 -3.31
C ASP A 300 -12.14 -15.38 -3.44
N THR A 301 -12.37 -16.64 -3.79
CA THR A 301 -13.73 -17.17 -4.04
C THR A 301 -14.63 -17.19 -2.80
N GLN A 302 -14.06 -17.08 -1.59
CA GLN A 302 -14.80 -17.03 -0.33
C GLN A 302 -15.04 -15.61 0.17
N GLY A 303 -14.46 -14.59 -0.48
CA GLY A 303 -14.57 -13.19 -0.07
C GLY A 303 -13.91 -12.91 1.29
N ARG A 304 -12.83 -13.63 1.63
CA ARG A 304 -12.07 -13.41 2.87
C ARG A 304 -11.57 -11.97 2.96
N TYR A 305 -11.14 -11.41 1.83
CA TYR A 305 -10.57 -10.07 1.71
C TYR A 305 -11.53 -9.09 1.02
N ALA A 306 -12.84 -9.36 1.05
CA ALA A 306 -13.86 -8.43 0.59
C ALA A 306 -13.78 -7.08 1.33
N TYR A 307 -14.28 -6.01 0.72
CA TYR A 307 -14.23 -4.64 1.26
C TYR A 307 -14.60 -4.56 2.75
N ARG A 308 -15.77 -5.10 3.14
CA ARG A 308 -16.26 -5.11 4.53
C ARG A 308 -15.45 -5.97 5.50
N MET A 309 -14.69 -6.93 4.99
CA MET A 309 -13.93 -7.89 5.81
C MET A 309 -12.58 -7.33 6.23
N GLN A 310 -12.05 -6.32 5.53
CA GLN A 310 -10.71 -5.79 5.78
C GLN A 310 -10.44 -5.40 7.25
N PRO A 311 -11.37 -4.77 8.00
CA PRO A 311 -11.16 -4.48 9.42
C PRO A 311 -11.01 -5.74 10.27
N GLN A 312 -11.89 -6.74 10.08
CA GLN A 312 -11.85 -7.99 10.82
C GLN A 312 -10.59 -8.81 10.49
N ILE A 313 -10.18 -8.83 9.23
CA ILE A 313 -8.93 -9.50 8.82
C ILE A 313 -7.71 -8.78 9.38
N SER A 314 -7.72 -7.45 9.44
CA SER A 314 -6.63 -6.67 10.05
C SER A 314 -6.48 -6.99 11.54
N TYR A 315 -7.60 -7.09 12.27
CA TYR A 315 -7.60 -7.55 13.66
C TYR A 315 -7.04 -8.97 13.80
N TRP A 316 -7.48 -9.90 12.94
CA TRP A 316 -6.97 -11.28 12.93
C TRP A 316 -5.46 -11.34 12.63
N ASN A 317 -4.96 -10.52 11.71
CA ASN A 317 -3.52 -10.43 11.43
C ASN A 317 -2.74 -9.86 12.62
N CYS A 318 -3.29 -8.89 13.36
CA CYS A 318 -2.69 -8.40 14.60
C CYS A 318 -2.63 -9.51 15.66
N PHE A 319 -3.66 -10.36 15.74
CA PHE A 319 -3.64 -11.54 16.61
C PHE A 319 -2.50 -12.51 16.25
N CYS A 320 -2.28 -12.79 14.95
CA CYS A 320 -1.14 -13.61 14.50
C CYS A 320 0.21 -12.99 14.90
N LEU A 321 0.37 -11.66 14.75
CA LEU A 321 1.56 -10.97 15.21
C LEU A 321 1.74 -11.08 16.74
N ALA A 322 0.67 -10.86 17.50
CA ALA A 322 0.71 -10.98 18.96
C ALA A 322 1.16 -12.38 19.38
N GLN A 323 0.62 -13.43 18.75
CA GLN A 323 1.05 -14.82 18.98
C GLN A 323 2.55 -14.99 18.72
N ALA A 324 3.08 -14.44 17.63
CA ALA A 324 4.50 -14.53 17.30
C ALA A 324 5.40 -13.81 18.32
N LEU A 325 4.90 -12.79 19.00
CA LEU A 325 5.63 -11.99 19.98
C LEU A 325 5.51 -12.50 21.43
N VAL A 326 4.57 -13.40 21.74
CA VAL A 326 4.35 -13.93 23.10
C VAL A 326 5.63 -14.36 23.82
N PRO A 327 6.62 -15.04 23.18
CA PRO A 327 7.85 -15.44 23.87
C PRO A 327 8.69 -14.28 24.40
N LEU A 328 8.49 -13.05 23.91
CA LEU A 328 9.23 -11.87 24.31
C LEU A 328 8.58 -11.11 25.49
N PHE A 329 7.28 -11.30 25.70
CA PHE A 329 6.53 -10.54 26.72
C PHE A 329 6.83 -11.00 28.15
N GLY A 330 6.63 -10.08 29.10
CA GLY A 330 6.50 -10.40 30.52
C GLY A 330 7.80 -10.76 31.22
N GLU A 331 8.96 -10.27 30.74
CA GLU A 331 10.26 -10.51 31.39
C GLU A 331 10.35 -9.94 32.81
N HIS A 332 9.51 -8.96 33.13
CA HIS A 332 9.36 -8.38 34.46
C HIS A 332 8.49 -9.23 35.40
N TYR A 333 7.77 -10.23 34.89
CA TYR A 333 6.95 -11.11 35.72
C TYR A 333 7.76 -12.28 36.30
N ASP A 334 7.27 -12.81 37.42
CA ASP A 334 7.73 -14.11 37.93
C ASP A 334 7.48 -15.21 36.90
N GLU A 335 8.46 -16.10 36.70
CA GLU A 335 8.42 -17.17 35.70
C GLU A 335 7.15 -18.04 35.79
N ALA A 336 6.69 -18.32 37.02
CA ALA A 336 5.50 -19.13 37.27
C ALA A 336 4.18 -18.50 36.78
N ALA A 337 4.14 -17.17 36.62
CA ALA A 337 2.95 -16.41 36.19
C ALA A 337 3.12 -15.77 34.81
N ARG A 338 4.34 -15.74 34.26
CA ARG A 338 4.70 -15.05 33.02
C ARG A 338 3.82 -15.47 31.85
N ALA A 339 3.68 -16.77 31.60
CA ALA A 339 2.93 -17.26 30.44
C ALA A 339 1.46 -16.81 30.44
N GLU A 340 0.76 -16.95 31.57
CA GLU A 340 -0.65 -16.56 31.69
C GLU A 340 -0.83 -15.05 31.59
N ARG A 341 0.01 -14.27 32.29
CA ARG A 341 -0.07 -12.81 32.30
C ARG A 341 0.27 -12.20 30.95
N SER A 342 1.33 -12.68 30.28
CA SER A 342 1.71 -12.22 28.93
C SER A 342 0.60 -12.42 27.91
N VAL A 343 -0.15 -13.53 28.01
CA VAL A 343 -1.31 -13.78 27.13
C VAL A 343 -2.45 -12.80 27.45
N ALA A 344 -2.77 -12.61 28.73
CA ALA A 344 -3.82 -11.69 29.14
C ALA A 344 -3.51 -10.23 28.71
N ASP A 345 -2.26 -9.79 28.89
CA ASP A 345 -1.81 -8.46 28.49
C ASP A 345 -1.86 -8.27 26.97
N ALA A 346 -1.40 -9.26 26.20
CA ALA A 346 -1.49 -9.22 24.74
C ALA A 346 -2.95 -9.18 24.25
N GLN A 347 -3.85 -9.93 24.88
CA GLN A 347 -5.29 -9.88 24.60
C GLN A 347 -5.88 -8.49 24.88
N ALA A 348 -5.53 -7.88 26.02
CA ALA A 348 -5.98 -6.54 26.35
C ALA A 348 -5.49 -5.50 25.33
N VAL A 349 -4.26 -5.63 24.83
CA VAL A 349 -3.75 -4.77 23.74
C VAL A 349 -4.52 -4.98 22.44
N LEU A 350 -4.78 -6.23 22.05
CA LEU A 350 -5.54 -6.53 20.83
C LEU A 350 -6.96 -5.95 20.89
N GLU A 351 -7.64 -6.07 22.03
CA GLU A 351 -9.01 -5.54 22.20
C GLU A 351 -9.11 -4.04 21.93
N ARG A 352 -8.03 -3.27 22.13
CA ARG A 352 -7.97 -1.83 21.83
C ARG A 352 -8.02 -1.51 20.35
N PHE A 353 -7.86 -2.48 19.45
CA PHE A 353 -8.03 -2.26 18.01
C PHE A 353 -9.36 -1.55 17.70
N LYS A 354 -10.47 -1.97 18.35
CA LYS A 354 -11.80 -1.36 18.14
C LYS A 354 -11.87 0.09 18.62
N ASP A 355 -11.13 0.40 19.70
CA ASP A 355 -11.06 1.74 20.30
C ASP A 355 -10.30 2.71 19.40
N HIS A 356 -9.43 2.20 18.52
CA HIS A 356 -8.73 2.98 17.50
C HIS A 356 -9.51 3.03 16.17
N PHE A 357 -9.99 1.87 15.69
CA PHE A 357 -10.63 1.75 14.37
C PHE A 357 -11.97 2.49 14.29
N GLY A 358 -12.88 2.26 15.25
CA GLY A 358 -14.23 2.82 15.22
C GLY A 358 -14.22 4.35 15.15
N PRO A 359 -13.61 5.03 16.14
CA PRO A 359 -13.52 6.49 16.15
C PRO A 359 -12.79 7.06 14.93
N ALA A 360 -11.73 6.39 14.44
CA ALA A 360 -11.02 6.85 13.25
C ALA A 360 -11.87 6.75 11.98
N LEU A 361 -12.67 5.71 11.83
CA LEU A 361 -13.57 5.56 10.68
C LEU A 361 -14.74 6.55 10.75
N GLU A 362 -15.34 6.70 11.93
CA GLU A 362 -16.43 7.66 12.17
C GLU A 362 -15.98 9.09 11.87
N GLY A 363 -14.83 9.51 12.40
CA GLY A 363 -14.26 10.84 12.14
C GLY A 363 -13.99 11.08 10.65
N ARG A 364 -13.63 10.04 9.90
CA ARG A 364 -13.45 10.13 8.44
C ARG A 364 -14.78 10.31 7.72
N PHE A 365 -15.79 9.49 7.99
CA PHE A 365 -17.10 9.66 7.35
C PHE A 365 -17.75 10.98 7.74
N GLN A 366 -17.57 11.43 8.98
CA GLN A 366 -17.99 12.74 9.44
C GLN A 366 -17.38 13.86 8.60
N ALA A 367 -16.06 13.86 8.40
CA ALA A 367 -15.38 14.83 7.56
C ALA A 367 -15.85 14.76 6.10
N LYS A 368 -16.05 13.55 5.57
CA LYS A 368 -16.58 13.32 4.22
C LYS A 368 -18.01 13.84 4.03
N LEU A 369 -18.80 13.90 5.11
CA LEU A 369 -20.14 14.50 5.18
C LEU A 369 -20.10 16.00 5.55
N GLY A 370 -18.94 16.60 5.74
CA GLY A 370 -18.82 18.03 6.06
C GLY A 370 -19.41 18.42 7.42
N LEU A 371 -19.46 17.48 8.37
CA LEU A 371 -19.93 17.71 9.74
C LEU A 371 -18.74 18.07 10.63
N THR A 372 -18.83 19.16 11.40
CA THR A 372 -17.70 19.65 12.23
C THR A 372 -17.77 19.19 13.69
N ALA A 373 -18.97 18.90 14.20
CA ALA A 373 -19.18 18.39 15.55
C ALA A 373 -19.85 17.02 15.48
N MET A 374 -19.38 16.07 16.29
CA MET A 374 -20.01 14.74 16.38
C MET A 374 -21.32 14.88 17.15
N ARG A 375 -22.39 14.29 16.62
CA ARG A 375 -23.69 14.21 17.28
C ARG A 375 -24.25 12.81 17.24
N GLU A 376 -25.11 12.52 18.21
CA GLU A 376 -25.90 11.29 18.20
C GLU A 376 -26.69 11.19 16.89
N GLY A 377 -26.62 10.03 16.24
CA GLY A 377 -27.26 9.76 14.95
C GLY A 377 -26.39 10.01 13.71
N ASP A 378 -25.22 10.64 13.82
CA ASP A 378 -24.34 10.91 12.67
C ASP A 378 -23.82 9.59 12.03
N ALA A 379 -23.48 8.60 12.85
CA ALA A 379 -23.10 7.26 12.37
C ALA A 379 -24.24 6.59 11.60
N ALA A 380 -25.46 6.63 12.15
CA ALA A 380 -26.64 6.07 11.49
C ALA A 380 -26.97 6.80 10.16
N LEU A 381 -26.68 8.10 10.06
CA LEU A 381 -26.84 8.85 8.81
C LEU A 381 -25.83 8.37 7.75
N ALA A 382 -24.57 8.15 8.13
CA ALA A 382 -23.54 7.61 7.24
C ALA A 382 -23.87 6.17 6.80
N ASP A 383 -24.32 5.32 7.72
CA ASP A 383 -24.68 3.93 7.42
C ASP A 383 -25.87 3.85 6.45
N ARG A 384 -26.89 4.71 6.61
CA ARG A 384 -28.01 4.78 5.65
C ARG A 384 -27.54 5.20 4.27
N LEU A 385 -26.59 6.14 4.16
CA LEU A 385 -26.01 6.51 2.87
C LEU A 385 -25.31 5.32 2.21
N LEU A 386 -24.44 4.63 2.95
CA LEU A 386 -23.73 3.45 2.45
C LEU A 386 -24.69 2.34 2.02
N ALA A 387 -25.78 2.13 2.76
CA ALA A 387 -26.82 1.16 2.40
C ALA A 387 -27.53 1.54 1.09
N LEU A 388 -27.90 2.81 0.91
CA LEU A 388 -28.49 3.31 -0.34
C LEU A 388 -27.52 3.18 -1.52
N MET A 389 -26.23 3.49 -1.29
CA MET A 389 -25.18 3.35 -2.31
C MET A 389 -25.02 1.89 -2.71
N HIS A 390 -25.05 0.96 -1.75
CA HIS A 390 -24.96 -0.48 -2.00
C HIS A 390 -26.14 -0.99 -2.83
N ALA A 391 -27.37 -0.60 -2.45
CA ALA A 391 -28.58 -0.99 -3.16
C ALA A 391 -28.63 -0.43 -4.59
N SER A 392 -28.14 0.79 -4.81
CA SER A 392 -28.15 1.47 -6.11
C SER A 392 -26.89 1.22 -6.95
N ARG A 393 -25.84 0.60 -6.38
CA ARG A 393 -24.48 0.58 -6.96
C ARG A 393 -23.96 1.98 -7.29
N ALA A 394 -24.32 2.97 -6.48
CA ALA A 394 -23.90 4.35 -6.67
C ALA A 394 -22.37 4.47 -6.54
N ASP A 395 -21.75 5.30 -7.38
CA ASP A 395 -20.29 5.44 -7.40
C ASP A 395 -19.77 6.03 -6.09
N PHE A 396 -18.84 5.34 -5.44
CA PHE A 396 -18.38 5.71 -4.10
C PHE A 396 -17.73 7.09 -4.06
N THR A 397 -16.75 7.30 -4.93
CA THR A 397 -15.96 8.53 -4.97
C THR A 397 -16.83 9.72 -5.38
N ARG A 398 -17.62 9.58 -6.44
CA ARG A 398 -18.50 10.65 -6.95
C ARG A 398 -19.64 10.98 -6.00
N THR A 399 -20.17 10.01 -5.25
CA THR A 399 -21.19 10.28 -4.23
C THR A 399 -20.64 11.25 -3.20
N PHE A 400 -19.52 10.93 -2.56
CA PHE A 400 -18.93 11.80 -1.55
C PHE A 400 -18.42 13.13 -2.12
N ARG A 401 -17.84 13.15 -3.32
CA ARG A 401 -17.44 14.41 -3.98
C ARG A 401 -18.65 15.28 -4.30
N GLY A 402 -19.75 14.69 -4.77
CA GLY A 402 -20.99 15.38 -5.10
C GLY A 402 -21.69 15.97 -3.88
N LEU A 403 -21.61 15.32 -2.71
CA LEU A 403 -22.23 15.83 -1.47
C LEU A 403 -21.73 17.21 -1.06
N SER A 404 -20.55 17.60 -1.52
CA SER A 404 -19.99 18.95 -1.33
C SER A 404 -20.84 20.05 -1.98
N GLN A 405 -21.71 19.72 -2.93
CA GLN A 405 -22.58 20.67 -3.64
C GLN A 405 -23.98 20.79 -3.03
N VAL A 406 -24.38 19.87 -2.13
CA VAL A 406 -25.70 19.91 -1.48
C VAL A 406 -25.83 21.21 -0.69
N SER A 407 -26.94 21.92 -0.90
CA SER A 407 -27.26 23.19 -0.23
C SER A 407 -27.90 22.94 1.14
N LYS A 408 -27.58 23.80 2.13
CA LYS A 408 -28.25 23.79 3.44
C LYS A 408 -29.70 24.24 3.38
N GLN A 409 -30.07 25.03 2.37
CA GLN A 409 -31.34 25.75 2.33
C GLN A 409 -32.37 25.08 1.42
N ASP A 410 -31.90 24.45 0.33
CA ASP A 410 -32.77 23.92 -0.72
C ASP A 410 -32.13 22.73 -1.45
N ALA A 411 -32.84 22.21 -2.44
CA ALA A 411 -32.44 21.06 -3.24
C ALA A 411 -31.69 21.41 -4.53
N HIS A 412 -31.29 22.68 -4.75
CA HIS A 412 -30.68 23.11 -6.01
C HIS A 412 -29.36 22.37 -6.32
N GLY A 413 -28.62 22.01 -5.28
CA GLY A 413 -27.32 21.33 -5.36
C GLY A 413 -27.37 19.79 -5.37
N ASP A 414 -28.56 19.18 -5.34
CA ASP A 414 -28.70 17.74 -5.09
C ASP A 414 -28.39 16.88 -6.33
N GLY A 415 -28.57 17.43 -7.54
CA GLY A 415 -28.47 16.73 -8.82
C GLY A 415 -27.22 15.84 -8.99
N PRO A 416 -25.99 16.34 -8.74
CA PRO A 416 -24.77 15.55 -8.88
C PRO A 416 -24.72 14.25 -8.06
N VAL A 417 -25.39 14.20 -6.90
CA VAL A 417 -25.46 13.02 -6.03
C VAL A 417 -26.71 12.22 -6.35
N ARG A 418 -27.87 12.88 -6.39
CA ARG A 418 -29.18 12.26 -6.62
C ARG A 418 -29.20 11.38 -7.87
N ASN A 419 -28.56 11.83 -8.95
CA ASN A 419 -28.54 11.12 -10.23
C ASN A 419 -27.65 9.86 -10.24
N LEU A 420 -26.93 9.56 -9.14
CA LEU A 420 -26.16 8.33 -8.97
C LEU A 420 -26.98 7.18 -8.39
N PHE A 421 -28.21 7.43 -7.94
CA PHE A 421 -29.04 6.45 -7.23
C PHE A 421 -30.22 5.98 -8.09
N LEU A 422 -30.56 4.70 -7.94
CA LEU A 422 -31.74 4.09 -8.55
C LEU A 422 -32.99 4.31 -7.68
N ASP A 423 -32.84 4.20 -6.36
CA ASP A 423 -33.89 4.49 -5.38
C ASP A 423 -33.97 5.99 -5.10
N LEU A 424 -34.65 6.71 -6.01
CA LEU A 424 -34.86 8.15 -5.90
C LEU A 424 -35.60 8.55 -4.61
N PRO A 425 -36.71 7.90 -4.19
CA PRO A 425 -37.36 8.20 -2.92
C PRO A 425 -36.43 8.03 -1.71
N GLY A 426 -35.61 6.96 -1.71
CA GLY A 426 -34.66 6.69 -0.64
C GLY A 426 -33.60 7.78 -0.49
N ILE A 427 -32.96 8.18 -1.61
CA ILE A 427 -31.94 9.25 -1.56
C ILE A 427 -32.56 10.63 -1.30
N ASP A 428 -33.76 10.92 -1.80
CA ASP A 428 -34.45 12.19 -1.54
C ASP A 428 -34.78 12.35 -0.05
N GLY A 429 -35.23 11.27 0.60
CA GLY A 429 -35.42 11.24 2.05
C GLY A 429 -34.11 11.42 2.83
N TRP A 430 -33.05 10.71 2.43
CA TRP A 430 -31.74 10.86 3.07
C TRP A 430 -31.16 12.28 2.91
N LEU A 431 -31.30 12.90 1.74
CA LEU A 431 -30.85 14.28 1.50
C LEU A 431 -31.62 15.29 2.35
N ALA A 432 -32.91 15.08 2.59
CA ALA A 432 -33.70 15.90 3.50
C ALA A 432 -33.19 15.79 4.95
N ASP A 433 -32.94 14.57 5.44
CA ASP A 433 -32.37 14.32 6.77
C ASP A 433 -30.97 14.93 6.92
N TYR A 434 -30.11 14.74 5.91
CA TYR A 434 -28.76 15.29 5.88
C TYR A 434 -28.79 16.82 5.90
N ARG A 435 -29.68 17.45 5.13
CA ARG A 435 -29.84 18.91 5.15
C ARG A 435 -30.33 19.43 6.51
N ALA A 436 -31.28 18.73 7.14
CA ALA A 436 -31.72 19.05 8.50
C ALA A 436 -30.55 18.95 9.50
N ARG A 437 -29.67 17.95 9.35
CA ARG A 437 -28.45 17.82 10.15
C ARG A 437 -27.45 18.95 9.87
N LEU A 438 -27.27 19.35 8.62
CA LEU A 438 -26.41 20.46 8.22
C LEU A 438 -26.91 21.82 8.71
N ALA A 439 -28.23 22.01 8.87
CA ALA A 439 -28.81 23.25 9.38
C ALA A 439 -28.26 23.61 10.77
N ALA A 440 -27.86 22.60 11.54
CA ALA A 440 -27.28 22.78 12.86
C ALA A 440 -25.75 22.93 12.87
N GLU A 441 -25.08 22.83 11.72
CA GLU A 441 -23.65 23.15 11.59
C GLU A 441 -23.43 24.67 11.55
N PRO A 442 -22.42 25.20 12.25
CA PRO A 442 -22.19 26.65 12.33
C PRO A 442 -21.59 27.25 11.06
N ILE A 443 -21.06 26.41 10.17
CA ILE A 443 -20.39 26.84 8.94
C ILE A 443 -21.36 26.99 7.76
N ASP A 444 -21.00 27.88 6.83
CA ASP A 444 -21.73 28.08 5.58
C ASP A 444 -21.40 27.00 4.53
N ASP A 445 -22.17 26.98 3.44
CA ASP A 445 -22.02 25.99 2.36
C ASP A 445 -20.67 26.11 1.64
N ALA A 446 -20.16 27.34 1.46
CA ALA A 446 -18.89 27.56 0.77
C ALA A 446 -17.70 26.99 1.57
N THR A 447 -17.67 27.25 2.87
CA THR A 447 -16.65 26.75 3.80
C THR A 447 -16.75 25.24 3.94
N ARG A 448 -17.97 24.69 4.08
CA ARG A 448 -18.20 23.24 4.14
C ARG A 448 -17.70 22.57 2.87
N ARG A 449 -18.07 23.07 1.69
CA ARG A 449 -17.65 22.53 0.40
C ARG A 449 -16.13 22.50 0.27
N ALA A 450 -15.44 23.58 0.66
CA ALA A 450 -13.98 23.62 0.64
C ALA A 450 -13.36 22.56 1.57
N ALA A 451 -13.91 22.39 2.79
CA ALA A 451 -13.44 21.36 3.72
C ALA A 451 -13.69 19.94 3.20
N MET A 452 -14.89 19.66 2.68
CA MET A 452 -15.23 18.37 2.08
C MET A 452 -14.34 18.04 0.88
N ASN A 453 -14.07 19.03 0.01
CA ASN A 453 -13.25 18.81 -1.18
C ASN A 453 -11.79 18.48 -0.86
N ARG A 454 -11.30 18.83 0.34
CA ARG A 454 -9.96 18.44 0.82
C ARG A 454 -9.86 17.00 1.32
N VAL A 455 -10.99 16.33 1.59
CA VAL A 455 -11.04 14.95 2.12
C VAL A 455 -11.79 13.98 1.21
N ASN A 456 -12.60 14.49 0.29
CA ASN A 456 -13.30 13.72 -0.73
C ASN A 456 -12.54 13.86 -2.05
N PRO A 457 -11.77 12.84 -2.47
CA PRO A 457 -11.03 12.92 -3.71
C PRO A 457 -11.99 13.04 -4.88
N LYS A 458 -11.58 13.80 -5.90
CA LYS A 458 -12.22 13.81 -7.21
C LYS A 458 -11.70 12.66 -8.08
N PHE A 459 -10.42 12.31 -7.92
CA PHE A 459 -9.74 11.27 -8.69
C PHE A 459 -9.22 10.15 -7.79
N VAL A 460 -9.47 8.91 -8.20
CA VAL A 460 -8.89 7.69 -7.61
C VAL A 460 -8.36 6.80 -8.73
N LEU A 461 -7.45 5.88 -8.41
CA LEU A 461 -6.89 4.95 -9.39
C LEU A 461 -7.91 3.84 -9.73
N ARG A 462 -8.91 4.17 -10.54
CA ARG A 462 -9.91 3.22 -11.03
C ARG A 462 -9.22 2.17 -11.91
N ASN A 463 -9.70 0.92 -11.85
CA ASN A 463 -9.07 -0.19 -12.58
C ASN A 463 -9.01 0.04 -14.09
N HIS A 464 -10.04 0.62 -14.69
CA HIS A 464 -10.08 0.89 -16.13
C HIS A 464 -9.09 1.99 -16.57
N LEU A 465 -8.76 2.94 -15.69
CA LEU A 465 -7.76 3.97 -15.97
C LEU A 465 -6.36 3.34 -15.99
N ALA A 466 -6.06 2.51 -14.98
CA ALA A 466 -4.82 1.74 -14.96
C ALA A 466 -4.69 0.84 -16.20
N GLU A 467 -5.76 0.13 -16.57
CA GLU A 467 -5.79 -0.73 -17.76
C GLU A 467 -5.56 0.06 -19.06
N THR A 468 -6.16 1.24 -19.19
CA THR A 468 -5.92 2.13 -20.35
C THR A 468 -4.44 2.50 -20.47
N ALA A 469 -3.80 2.89 -19.35
CA ALA A 469 -2.38 3.19 -19.31
C ALA A 469 -1.51 1.96 -19.65
N ILE A 470 -1.87 0.77 -19.14
CA ILE A 470 -1.17 -0.49 -19.40
C ILE A 470 -1.23 -0.85 -20.89
N ARG A 471 -2.40 -0.73 -21.52
CA ARG A 471 -2.58 -1.05 -22.95
C ARG A 471 -1.68 -0.18 -23.84
N ARG A 472 -1.62 1.12 -23.57
CA ARG A 472 -0.72 2.03 -24.30
C ARG A 472 0.76 1.75 -24.01
N ALA A 473 1.09 1.44 -22.75
CA ALA A 473 2.47 1.10 -22.39
C ALA A 473 2.98 -0.18 -23.08
N LYS A 474 2.10 -1.15 -23.39
CA LYS A 474 2.46 -2.32 -24.22
C LYS A 474 2.91 -1.92 -25.63
N GLU A 475 2.40 -0.81 -26.16
CA GLU A 475 2.78 -0.22 -27.45
C GLU A 475 3.94 0.78 -27.32
N LYS A 476 4.59 0.85 -26.15
CA LYS A 476 5.67 1.80 -25.80
C LYS A 476 5.22 3.27 -25.76
N ASP A 477 3.92 3.53 -25.68
CA ASP A 477 3.40 4.86 -25.37
C ASP A 477 3.16 4.98 -23.85
N PHE A 478 4.07 5.70 -23.17
CA PHE A 478 3.99 5.94 -21.73
C PHE A 478 3.26 7.25 -21.37
N SER A 479 2.76 8.01 -22.36
CA SER A 479 2.14 9.32 -22.12
C SER A 479 0.89 9.26 -21.25
N GLU A 480 0.11 8.18 -21.36
CA GLU A 480 -1.08 7.97 -20.52
C GLU A 480 -0.73 7.59 -19.09
N LEU A 481 0.36 6.83 -18.90
CA LEU A 481 0.89 6.52 -17.57
C LEU A 481 1.33 7.81 -16.86
N GLU A 482 2.11 8.64 -17.55
CA GLU A 482 2.58 9.93 -17.04
C GLU A 482 1.42 10.87 -16.71
N ARG A 483 0.42 10.95 -17.58
CA ARG A 483 -0.77 11.78 -17.37
C ARG A 483 -1.59 11.31 -16.19
N LEU A 484 -1.86 10.01 -16.11
CA LEU A 484 -2.61 9.42 -14.99
C LEU A 484 -1.87 9.62 -13.67
N ALA A 485 -0.55 9.42 -13.65
CA ALA A 485 0.27 9.71 -12.47
C ALA A 485 0.16 11.19 -12.07
N ALA A 486 0.24 12.13 -13.03
CA ALA A 486 0.11 13.56 -12.76
C ALA A 486 -1.27 13.95 -12.20
N VAL A 487 -2.36 13.34 -12.69
CA VAL A 487 -3.72 13.53 -12.16
C VAL A 487 -3.78 13.08 -10.69
N LEU A 488 -3.25 11.89 -10.41
CA LEU A 488 -3.28 11.26 -9.08
C LEU A 488 -2.37 11.95 -8.05
N ARG A 489 -1.46 12.85 -8.47
CA ARG A 489 -0.67 13.70 -7.56
C ARG A 489 -1.52 14.73 -6.82
N ARG A 490 -2.67 15.13 -7.39
CA ARG A 490 -3.58 16.14 -6.82
C ARG A 490 -5.02 15.61 -6.82
N PRO A 491 -5.29 14.50 -6.09
CA PRO A 491 -6.55 13.77 -6.24
C PRO A 491 -7.76 14.55 -5.71
N PHE A 492 -7.54 15.57 -4.88
CA PHE A 492 -8.57 16.41 -4.27
C PHE A 492 -8.89 17.69 -5.07
N ASP A 493 -7.96 18.10 -5.94
CA ASP A 493 -8.04 19.37 -6.67
C ASP A 493 -9.01 19.28 -7.85
N GLU A 494 -9.58 20.43 -8.22
CA GLU A 494 -10.23 20.55 -9.51
C GLU A 494 -9.17 20.60 -10.61
N GLN A 495 -9.36 19.80 -11.66
CA GLN A 495 -8.50 19.73 -12.84
C GLN A 495 -9.39 19.71 -14.09
N PRO A 496 -9.92 20.86 -14.55
CA PRO A 496 -10.88 20.93 -15.66
C PRO A 496 -10.39 20.23 -16.94
N GLU A 497 -9.08 20.26 -17.19
CA GLU A 497 -8.42 19.58 -18.30
C GLU A 497 -8.44 18.05 -18.20
N ASN A 498 -8.71 17.50 -17.01
CA ASN A 498 -8.67 16.07 -16.69
C ASN A 498 -10.04 15.53 -16.23
N GLU A 499 -11.15 16.21 -16.55
CA GLU A 499 -12.50 15.82 -16.09
C GLU A 499 -12.87 14.36 -16.44
N ALA A 500 -12.38 13.87 -17.58
CA ALA A 500 -12.60 12.49 -18.02
C ALA A 500 -12.09 11.44 -17.00
N TYR A 501 -11.05 11.73 -16.22
CA TYR A 501 -10.52 10.83 -15.20
C TYR A 501 -11.43 10.73 -13.96
N ALA A 502 -12.37 11.65 -13.79
CA ALA A 502 -13.38 11.60 -12.73
C ALA A 502 -14.68 10.92 -13.18
N ALA A 503 -14.78 10.53 -14.46
CA ALA A 503 -15.97 9.90 -15.03
C ALA A 503 -16.29 8.54 -14.37
N LEU A 504 -17.54 8.10 -14.54
CA LEU A 504 -17.92 6.73 -14.23
C LEU A 504 -17.12 5.76 -15.12
N PRO A 505 -16.86 4.53 -14.65
CA PRO A 505 -16.24 3.53 -15.49
C PRO A 505 -17.09 3.25 -16.74
N PRO A 506 -16.45 3.02 -17.90
CA PRO A 506 -17.15 2.61 -19.12
C PRO A 506 -17.72 1.18 -18.99
N ASP A 507 -18.69 0.82 -19.82
CA ASP A 507 -19.41 -0.48 -19.75
C ASP A 507 -18.48 -1.71 -19.75
N TRP A 508 -17.38 -1.65 -20.50
CA TRP A 508 -16.41 -2.75 -20.58
C TRP A 508 -15.55 -2.91 -19.31
N ALA A 509 -15.51 -1.92 -18.42
CA ALA A 509 -14.68 -1.99 -17.22
C ALA A 509 -15.14 -3.11 -16.26
N GLY A 510 -16.43 -3.47 -16.29
CA GLY A 510 -16.99 -4.53 -15.46
C GLY A 510 -16.46 -5.93 -15.76
N THR A 511 -15.76 -6.13 -16.89
CA THR A 511 -15.16 -7.43 -17.27
C THR A 511 -13.68 -7.53 -16.92
N LEU A 512 -13.11 -6.52 -16.24
CA LEU A 512 -11.69 -6.53 -15.87
C LEU A 512 -11.43 -7.46 -14.69
N GLU A 513 -10.59 -8.48 -14.92
CA GLU A 513 -10.05 -9.33 -13.88
C GLU A 513 -8.65 -8.85 -13.49
N VAL A 514 -8.46 -8.54 -12.20
CA VAL A 514 -7.13 -8.20 -11.67
C VAL A 514 -6.56 -9.42 -10.95
N SER A 515 -5.42 -9.91 -11.41
CA SER A 515 -4.69 -11.04 -10.83
C SER A 515 -3.38 -10.64 -10.17
N CYS A 516 -3.00 -11.36 -9.11
CA CYS A 516 -1.60 -11.48 -8.74
C CYS A 516 -0.89 -12.14 -9.93
N SER A 517 -0.22 -11.38 -10.79
CA SER A 517 0.58 -11.93 -11.89
C SER A 517 1.88 -12.58 -11.36
N SER A 518 1.76 -13.47 -10.37
CA SER A 518 2.89 -14.22 -9.77
C SER A 518 3.33 -15.32 -10.69
#